data_AF-A0AAV1DDZ4-F1
#
_entry.id   AF-A0AAV1DDZ4-F1
#
_cell.length_a   1.000
_cell.length_b   1.000
_cell.length_c   1.000
_cell.angle_alpha   90.00
_cell.angle_beta   90.00
_cell.angle_gamma   90.00
#
_symmetry.space_group_name_H-M   'P 1'
#
loop_
_entity.id
_entity.type
_entity.pdbx_description
1 polymer ?
#
loop_
_entity_poly.entity_id
_entity_poly.type
_entity_poly.pdbx_seq_one_letter_code
_entity_poly.pdbx_strand_id
1 'polypeptide(L)'
;MKLEILSGQSHLPYPWMFLLICLLHVFILSADGIYAETPTNDKRNCTYSVTIETSCTKGAETSGHVSLRFGDVKSNVDILVRHLNSKHVRWVDPLEPQVLDDVPRKPFQACVVDQFQVTGPCVESQICYLYLKLSGKDDDDDWRPGFAQVQVLEEPRLSSGFFYFRRYLPRDVWYGSDLCDKEVTPFGVKHTRKVFPNKSSEIL
;
A
#
# COMPACT_ATOMS: atom_id res chain seq x y z
N MET A 1 -36.87 -33.11 82.65
CA MET A 1 -35.82 -33.14 81.61
C MET A 1 -35.37 -31.70 81.39
N LYS A 2 -34.19 -31.38 81.94
CA LYS A 2 -33.24 -30.28 81.63
C LYS A 2 -33.80 -28.96 81.04
N LEU A 3 -33.68 -27.85 81.76
CA LEU A 3 -32.58 -26.87 81.61
C LEU A 3 -32.78 -25.70 82.60
N GLU A 4 -31.73 -25.44 83.40
CA GLU A 4 -31.55 -24.21 84.17
C GLU A 4 -30.83 -23.15 83.33
N ILE A 5 -31.03 -21.91 83.77
CA ILE A 5 -30.62 -20.61 83.23
C ILE A 5 -29.13 -20.33 83.48
N LEU A 6 -28.45 -19.59 82.60
CA LEU A 6 -27.74 -18.32 82.93
C LEU A 6 -26.94 -17.70 81.77
N SER A 7 -27.29 -16.44 81.48
CA SER A 7 -26.47 -15.26 81.13
C SER A 7 -25.28 -15.36 80.17
N GLY A 8 -25.18 -14.41 79.23
CA GLY A 8 -23.88 -14.02 78.68
C GLY A 8 -23.94 -13.22 77.38
N GLN A 9 -24.28 -11.94 77.46
CA GLN A 9 -24.10 -10.98 76.36
C GLN A 9 -22.66 -10.48 76.37
N SER A 10 -21.91 -10.64 75.27
CA SER A 10 -20.78 -9.77 74.97
C SER A 10 -20.55 -9.71 73.46
N HIS A 11 -20.88 -8.55 72.89
CA HIS A 11 -20.41 -8.08 71.58
C HIS A 11 -18.91 -7.81 71.64
N LEU A 12 -18.25 -7.92 70.48
CA LEU A 12 -17.15 -7.11 69.91
C LEU A 12 -16.31 -8.02 68.95
N PRO A 13 -15.38 -7.52 68.12
CA PRO A 13 -15.66 -6.83 66.85
C PRO A 13 -14.67 -7.25 65.73
N TYR A 14 -15.09 -7.57 64.49
CA TYR A 14 -14.10 -7.81 63.41
C TYR A 14 -14.43 -7.07 62.11
N PRO A 15 -14.28 -5.72 62.08
CA PRO A 15 -14.31 -4.96 60.83
C PRO A 15 -13.00 -5.10 60.03
N TRP A 16 -12.00 -5.81 60.55
CA TRP A 16 -10.66 -5.91 59.96
C TRP A 16 -10.56 -7.01 58.89
N MET A 17 -11.52 -7.95 58.87
CA MET A 17 -11.52 -9.05 57.91
C MET A 17 -11.99 -8.62 56.50
N PHE A 18 -12.80 -7.56 56.40
CA PHE A 18 -13.25 -7.00 55.12
C PHE A 18 -12.20 -6.10 54.45
N LEU A 19 -11.31 -5.46 55.23
CA LEU A 19 -10.24 -4.62 54.70
C LEU A 19 -9.13 -5.41 53.99
N LEU A 20 -8.85 -6.64 54.45
CA LEU A 20 -7.87 -7.53 53.80
C LEU A 20 -8.35 -8.08 52.46
N ILE A 21 -9.66 -8.30 52.29
CA ILE A 21 -10.25 -8.77 51.03
C ILE A 21 -10.25 -7.66 49.97
N CYS A 22 -10.52 -6.40 50.36
CA CYS A 22 -10.44 -5.27 49.44
C CYS A 22 -9.01 -4.99 48.96
N LEU A 23 -7.99 -5.13 49.81
CA LEU A 23 -6.58 -4.92 49.41
C LEU A 23 -6.07 -6.02 48.45
N LEU A 24 -6.59 -7.26 48.55
CA LEU A 24 -6.31 -8.32 47.58
C LEU A 24 -7.00 -8.10 46.22
N HIS A 25 -8.16 -7.45 46.17
CA HIS A 25 -8.80 -7.07 44.91
C HIS A 25 -8.15 -5.84 44.24
N VAL A 26 -7.58 -4.92 45.02
CA VAL A 26 -6.82 -3.79 44.47
C VAL A 26 -5.48 -4.25 43.86
N PHE A 27 -4.85 -5.30 44.40
CA PHE A 27 -3.62 -5.86 43.82
C PHE A 27 -3.81 -6.68 42.53
N ILE A 28 -5.04 -7.06 42.17
CA ILE A 28 -5.31 -7.77 40.89
C ILE A 28 -5.57 -6.76 39.75
N LEU A 29 -5.80 -5.48 40.05
CA LEU A 29 -6.00 -4.42 39.04
C LEU A 29 -4.73 -3.61 38.70
N SER A 30 -3.54 -4.11 39.03
CA SER A 30 -2.26 -3.51 38.61
C SER A 30 -1.40 -4.49 37.80
N ALA A 31 -2.03 -5.43 37.11
CA ALA A 31 -1.47 -6.00 35.89
C ALA A 31 -2.04 -5.22 34.70
N ASP A 32 -1.76 -3.91 34.64
CA ASP A 32 -1.65 -3.24 33.34
C ASP A 32 -0.46 -3.90 32.67
N GLY A 33 -0.76 -5.00 31.97
CA GLY A 33 0.13 -5.54 30.96
C GLY A 33 0.52 -4.37 30.09
N ILE A 34 1.81 -4.06 30.08
CA ILE A 34 2.42 -3.38 28.95
C ILE A 34 2.11 -4.32 27.79
N TYR A 35 1.01 -4.07 27.10
CA TYR A 35 0.88 -4.47 25.71
C TYR A 35 1.98 -3.67 25.03
N ALA A 36 3.17 -4.28 24.98
CA ALA A 36 4.02 -4.05 23.85
C ALA A 36 3.15 -4.43 22.66
N GLU A 37 2.50 -3.42 22.06
CA GLU A 37 2.27 -3.45 20.64
C GLU A 37 3.66 -3.60 20.04
N THR A 38 4.11 -4.86 19.93
CA THR A 38 4.92 -5.25 18.78
C THR A 38 4.17 -4.63 17.61
N PRO A 39 4.78 -3.74 16.81
CA PRO A 39 4.17 -3.38 15.55
C PRO A 39 4.16 -4.68 14.77
N THR A 40 3.05 -5.42 14.86
CA THR A 40 2.70 -6.39 13.85
C THR A 40 2.54 -5.52 12.63
N ASN A 41 3.57 -5.52 11.80
CA ASN A 41 3.48 -5.08 10.43
C ASN A 41 2.55 -6.07 9.73
N ASP A 42 1.28 -6.07 10.15
CA ASP A 42 0.17 -6.57 9.36
C ASP A 42 0.21 -5.65 8.16
N LYS A 43 0.82 -6.17 7.09
CA LYS A 43 1.01 -5.47 5.82
C LYS A 43 -0.37 -5.08 5.32
N ARG A 44 -0.82 -3.90 5.72
CA ARG A 44 -2.11 -3.36 5.31
C ARG A 44 -2.05 -3.23 3.81
N ASN A 45 -3.08 -3.71 3.14
CA ASN A 45 -3.25 -3.48 1.73
C ASN A 45 -3.95 -2.13 1.53
N CYS A 46 -3.44 -1.35 0.59
CA CYS A 46 -4.02 -0.12 0.11
C CYS A 46 -4.44 -0.30 -1.34
N THR A 47 -5.36 0.56 -1.76
CA THR A 47 -5.88 0.61 -3.12
C THR A 47 -5.30 1.83 -3.82
N TYR A 48 -4.79 1.60 -5.01
CA TYR A 48 -4.11 2.58 -5.82
C TYR A 48 -4.88 2.80 -7.10
N SER A 49 -5.10 4.05 -7.47
CA SER A 49 -5.56 4.44 -8.79
C SER A 49 -4.38 4.87 -9.63
N VAL A 50 -4.12 4.13 -10.70
CA VAL A 50 -3.03 4.38 -11.63
C VAL A 50 -3.60 4.98 -12.90
N THR A 51 -3.22 6.20 -13.21
CA THR A 51 -3.62 6.89 -14.45
C THR A 51 -2.45 6.90 -15.42
N ILE A 52 -2.66 6.44 -16.64
CA ILE A 52 -1.64 6.42 -17.70
C ILE A 52 -2.23 7.09 -18.95
N GLU A 53 -1.56 8.12 -19.45
CA GLU A 53 -1.83 8.69 -20.77
C GLU A 53 -0.95 7.99 -21.81
N THR A 54 -1.55 7.56 -22.92
CA THR A 54 -0.80 7.17 -24.12
C THR A 54 -0.75 8.34 -25.08
N SER A 55 0.45 8.65 -25.58
CA SER A 55 0.67 9.84 -26.40
C SER A 55 -0.13 9.82 -27.70
N CYS A 56 -0.38 11.00 -28.26
CA CYS A 56 -1.06 11.18 -29.54
C CYS A 56 -0.20 10.91 -30.79
N THR A 57 0.99 10.35 -30.62
CA THR A 57 1.85 10.06 -31.78
C THR A 57 1.28 8.87 -32.54
N LYS A 58 1.33 8.89 -33.87
CA LYS A 58 0.92 7.73 -34.68
C LYS A 58 1.76 6.50 -34.30
N GLY A 59 1.11 5.38 -34.00
CA GLY A 59 1.76 4.15 -33.57
C GLY A 59 2.29 4.23 -32.14
N ALA A 60 1.71 5.08 -31.29
CA ALA A 60 2.05 5.15 -29.87
C ALA A 60 1.27 4.13 -29.03
N GLU A 61 0.19 3.58 -29.59
CA GLU A 61 -0.68 2.58 -28.98
C GLU A 61 -0.01 1.22 -28.82
N THR A 62 -0.52 0.39 -27.91
CA THR A 62 -0.03 -0.99 -27.77
C THR A 62 -1.13 -1.99 -27.47
N SER A 63 -0.88 -3.25 -27.82
CA SER A 63 -1.65 -4.43 -27.37
C SER A 63 -0.85 -5.32 -26.42
N GLY A 64 0.40 -4.98 -26.16
CA GLY A 64 1.31 -5.77 -25.33
C GLY A 64 0.91 -5.79 -23.87
N HIS A 65 1.51 -6.73 -23.13
CA HIS A 65 1.37 -6.79 -21.68
C HIS A 65 2.24 -5.73 -21.03
N VAL A 66 1.60 -4.72 -20.44
CA VAL A 66 2.29 -3.71 -19.65
C VAL A 66 2.34 -4.16 -18.19
N SER A 67 3.57 -4.24 -17.65
CA SER A 67 3.82 -4.36 -16.21
C SER A 67 4.13 -2.99 -15.61
N LEU A 68 3.75 -2.80 -14.37
CA LEU A 68 3.96 -1.57 -13.60
C LEU A 68 4.67 -1.89 -12.30
N ARG A 69 5.60 -1.02 -11.90
CA ARG A 69 6.34 -1.10 -10.65
C ARG A 69 6.49 0.28 -10.05
N PHE A 70 6.10 0.48 -8.79
CA PHE A 70 6.21 1.79 -8.13
C PHE A 70 6.41 1.65 -6.62
N GLY A 71 6.76 2.76 -5.99
CA GLY A 71 6.80 2.87 -4.54
C GLY A 71 7.41 4.19 -4.06
N ASP A 72 7.80 4.20 -2.80
CA ASP A 72 8.25 5.39 -2.08
C ASP A 72 9.65 5.19 -1.48
N VAL A 73 10.21 6.18 -0.77
CA VAL A 73 11.56 6.02 -0.20
C VAL A 73 11.58 5.18 1.08
N LYS A 74 10.50 5.20 1.86
CA LYS A 74 10.44 4.59 3.20
C LYS A 74 10.02 3.13 3.20
N SER A 75 9.16 2.69 2.28
CA SER A 75 8.73 1.30 2.26
C SER A 75 9.83 0.36 1.77
N ASN A 76 9.94 -0.76 2.49
CA ASN A 76 10.91 -1.81 2.21
C ASN A 76 10.57 -2.62 0.96
N VAL A 77 9.30 -2.68 0.59
CA VAL A 77 8.78 -3.45 -0.54
C VAL A 77 8.11 -2.51 -1.51
N ASP A 78 8.34 -2.75 -2.79
CA ASP A 78 7.71 -2.04 -3.89
C ASP A 78 6.47 -2.78 -4.39
N ILE A 79 5.58 -2.04 -5.04
CA ILE A 79 4.36 -2.60 -5.60
C ILE A 79 4.66 -3.00 -7.03
N LEU A 80 4.55 -4.30 -7.33
CA LEU A 80 4.73 -4.88 -8.66
C LEU A 80 3.42 -5.42 -9.20
N VAL A 81 2.96 -4.85 -10.30
CA VAL A 81 1.81 -5.31 -11.08
C VAL A 81 2.32 -5.94 -12.36
N ARG A 82 2.16 -7.25 -12.51
CA ARG A 82 2.67 -7.98 -13.68
C ARG A 82 1.91 -7.65 -14.96
N HIS A 83 0.62 -7.38 -14.85
CA HIS A 83 -0.21 -7.07 -15.99
C HIS A 83 -1.31 -6.10 -15.58
N LEU A 84 -1.28 -4.89 -16.15
CA LEU A 84 -2.39 -3.95 -16.05
C LEU A 84 -3.56 -4.48 -16.89
N ASN A 85 -4.70 -4.70 -16.23
CA ASN A 85 -5.84 -5.40 -16.81
C ASN A 85 -6.87 -4.42 -17.41
N SER A 86 -7.34 -4.73 -18.62
CA SER A 86 -8.43 -4.05 -19.33
C SER A 86 -9.77 -4.00 -18.56
N LYS A 87 -10.01 -4.93 -17.62
CA LYS A 87 -11.28 -5.06 -16.88
C LYS A 87 -11.63 -3.86 -15.99
N HIS A 88 -10.65 -3.06 -15.55
CA HIS A 88 -10.87 -1.90 -14.67
C HIS A 88 -10.47 -0.58 -15.33
N VAL A 89 -10.54 -0.50 -16.66
CA VAL A 89 -10.16 0.69 -17.41
C VAL A 89 -11.31 1.67 -17.42
N ARG A 90 -11.11 2.82 -16.77
CA ARG A 90 -11.98 3.98 -16.90
C ARG A 90 -11.37 4.98 -17.88
N TRP A 91 -12.14 5.39 -18.88
CA TRP A 91 -11.76 6.50 -19.76
C TRP A 91 -12.04 7.82 -19.05
N VAL A 92 -11.10 8.75 -19.15
CA VAL A 92 -11.26 10.10 -18.64
C VAL A 92 -11.12 11.04 -19.83
N ASP A 93 -12.18 11.78 -20.18
CA ASP A 93 -12.05 12.86 -21.16
C ASP A 93 -11.14 13.95 -20.57
N PRO A 94 -10.10 14.39 -21.29
CA PRO A 94 -9.32 15.56 -20.90
C PRO A 94 -10.13 16.87 -20.78
N LEU A 95 -11.28 16.99 -21.45
CA LEU A 95 -12.12 18.19 -21.50
C LEU A 95 -13.38 18.11 -20.62
N GLU A 96 -13.89 16.92 -20.35
CA GLU A 96 -15.06 16.67 -19.49
C GLU A 96 -14.86 15.40 -18.64
N PRO A 97 -14.54 15.48 -17.33
CA PRO A 97 -14.22 14.31 -16.50
C PRO A 97 -15.43 13.40 -16.18
N GLN A 98 -16.43 13.36 -17.06
CA GLN A 98 -17.56 12.44 -17.00
C GLN A 98 -17.07 11.00 -17.25
N VAL A 99 -17.53 10.11 -16.37
CA VAL A 99 -17.16 8.69 -16.35
C VAL A 99 -17.81 8.03 -17.54
N LEU A 100 -17.02 7.72 -18.57
CA LEU A 100 -17.41 7.08 -19.84
C LEU A 100 -17.99 5.64 -19.75
N ASP A 101 -18.43 5.18 -18.58
CA ASP A 101 -18.86 3.80 -18.25
C ASP A 101 -17.73 2.78 -17.92
N ASP A 102 -18.01 1.82 -17.02
CA ASP A 102 -17.13 0.67 -16.64
C ASP A 102 -17.17 -0.46 -17.70
N VAL A 103 -17.16 -0.11 -18.98
CA VAL A 103 -17.13 -1.10 -20.08
C VAL A 103 -15.67 -1.49 -20.35
N PRO A 104 -15.29 -2.78 -20.28
CA PRO A 104 -13.93 -3.20 -20.61
C PRO A 104 -13.54 -2.78 -22.03
N ARG A 105 -12.58 -1.88 -22.15
CA ARG A 105 -12.03 -1.40 -23.43
C ARG A 105 -10.58 -1.83 -23.55
N LYS A 106 -10.09 -1.92 -24.79
CA LYS A 106 -8.67 -2.14 -25.06
C LYS A 106 -7.88 -0.96 -24.45
N PRO A 107 -6.98 -1.20 -23.47
CA PRO A 107 -6.18 -0.13 -22.89
C PRO A 107 -5.10 0.34 -23.87
N PHE A 108 -4.41 1.41 -23.49
CA PHE A 108 -3.21 1.94 -24.14
C PHE A 108 -3.44 2.31 -25.60
N GLN A 109 -4.62 2.83 -25.91
CA GLN A 109 -4.91 3.40 -27.23
C GLN A 109 -4.27 4.79 -27.36
N ALA A 110 -3.86 5.17 -28.57
CA ALA A 110 -3.26 6.49 -28.81
C ALA A 110 -4.25 7.61 -28.43
N CYS A 111 -3.73 8.70 -27.85
CA CYS A 111 -4.52 9.83 -27.33
C CYS A 111 -5.53 9.48 -26.23
N VAL A 112 -5.34 8.36 -25.50
CA VAL A 112 -6.26 7.96 -24.44
C VAL A 112 -5.59 8.01 -23.08
N VAL A 113 -6.37 8.43 -22.08
CA VAL A 113 -6.05 8.33 -20.65
C VAL A 113 -6.79 7.12 -20.08
N ASP A 114 -6.04 6.12 -19.67
CA ASP A 114 -6.53 4.92 -19.01
C ASP A 114 -6.31 5.00 -17.51
N GLN A 115 -7.34 4.71 -16.72
CA GLN A 115 -7.22 4.57 -15.26
C GLN A 115 -7.41 3.12 -14.84
N PHE A 116 -6.53 2.61 -13.96
CA PHE A 116 -6.55 1.25 -13.43
C PHE A 116 -6.60 1.26 -11.91
N GLN A 117 -7.32 0.31 -11.31
CA GLN A 117 -7.25 0.07 -9.87
C GLN A 117 -6.33 -1.11 -9.56
N VAL A 118 -5.44 -0.92 -8.59
CA VAL A 118 -4.42 -1.88 -8.17
C VAL A 118 -4.45 -1.99 -6.65
N THR A 119 -4.28 -3.19 -6.12
CA THR A 119 -4.11 -3.41 -4.67
C THR A 119 -2.71 -3.91 -4.36
N GLY A 120 -2.16 -3.48 -3.23
CA GLY A 120 -0.83 -3.90 -2.77
C GLY A 120 -0.52 -3.38 -1.37
N PRO A 121 0.67 -3.67 -0.82
CA PRO A 121 1.10 -3.13 0.47
C PRO A 121 1.02 -1.61 0.47
N CYS A 122 0.56 -1.01 1.57
CA CYS A 122 0.55 0.44 1.75
C CYS A 122 1.97 1.03 1.72
N VAL A 123 2.11 2.20 1.10
CA VAL A 123 3.34 3.01 1.16
C VAL A 123 3.40 3.80 2.47
N GLU A 124 4.60 4.20 2.90
CA GLU A 124 4.84 4.93 4.15
C GLU A 124 5.20 6.41 3.93
N SER A 125 5.38 6.81 2.68
CA SER A 125 5.75 8.14 2.21
C SER A 125 5.26 8.36 0.78
N GLN A 126 5.46 9.57 0.25
CA GLN A 126 5.03 9.92 -1.09
C GLN A 126 5.67 9.00 -2.13
N ILE A 127 4.85 8.44 -3.03
CA ILE A 127 5.33 7.65 -4.16
C ILE A 127 6.23 8.53 -5.03
N CYS A 128 7.49 8.12 -5.18
CA CYS A 128 8.55 8.93 -5.79
C CYS A 128 9.29 8.21 -6.92
N TYR A 129 8.98 6.95 -7.20
CA TYR A 129 9.47 6.26 -8.41
C TYR A 129 8.40 5.40 -9.04
N LEU A 130 8.50 5.28 -10.35
CA LEU A 130 7.62 4.45 -11.17
C LEU A 130 8.39 3.95 -12.39
N TYR A 131 8.18 2.68 -12.70
CA TYR A 131 8.70 1.99 -13.87
C TYR A 131 7.59 1.23 -14.57
N LEU A 132 7.60 1.32 -15.89
CA LEU A 132 6.75 0.54 -16.78
C LEU A 132 7.64 -0.44 -17.55
N LYS A 133 7.09 -1.59 -17.88
CA LYS A 133 7.75 -2.58 -18.72
C LYS A 133 6.75 -3.09 -19.75
N LEU A 134 7.07 -2.90 -21.02
CA LEU A 134 6.33 -3.51 -22.12
C LEU A 134 6.87 -4.93 -22.34
N SER A 135 5.99 -5.91 -22.23
CA SER A 135 6.30 -7.33 -22.49
C SER A 135 5.31 -7.82 -23.55
N GLY A 136 5.78 -8.37 -24.66
CA GLY A 136 4.91 -8.80 -25.76
C GLY A 136 5.60 -9.86 -26.61
N LYS A 137 4.81 -10.70 -27.29
CA LYS A 137 5.33 -11.75 -28.17
C LYS A 137 5.63 -11.26 -29.59
N ASP A 138 4.98 -10.19 -30.02
CA ASP A 138 5.02 -9.72 -31.40
C ASP A 138 6.06 -8.61 -31.56
N ASP A 139 7.01 -8.80 -32.47
CA ASP A 139 8.21 -7.96 -32.66
C ASP A 139 7.93 -6.54 -33.17
N ASP A 140 6.67 -6.13 -33.34
CA ASP A 140 6.28 -4.82 -33.89
C ASP A 140 5.39 -3.96 -32.95
N ASP A 141 5.13 -4.43 -31.73
CA ASP A 141 4.38 -3.64 -30.74
C ASP A 141 5.31 -2.65 -29.99
N ASP A 142 5.31 -1.40 -30.43
CA ASP A 142 6.01 -0.28 -29.81
C ASP A 142 5.03 0.59 -29.03
N TRP A 143 5.37 0.96 -27.79
CA TRP A 143 4.48 1.77 -26.94
C TRP A 143 5.12 3.09 -26.51
N ARG A 144 4.40 4.20 -26.66
CA ARG A 144 4.82 5.52 -26.20
C ARG A 144 3.80 6.15 -25.25
N PRO A 145 3.95 5.94 -23.92
CA PRO A 145 3.19 6.66 -22.92
C PRO A 145 3.58 8.15 -22.92
N GLY A 146 2.64 8.99 -22.52
CA GLY A 146 2.83 10.42 -22.26
C GLY A 146 3.18 10.68 -20.79
N PHE A 147 2.30 10.27 -19.88
CA PHE A 147 2.57 10.31 -18.44
C PHE A 147 1.94 9.13 -17.70
N ALA A 148 2.42 8.89 -16.49
CA ALA A 148 1.77 8.06 -15.49
C ALA A 148 1.65 8.80 -14.16
N GLN A 149 0.61 8.51 -13.39
CA GLN A 149 0.40 9.01 -12.03
C GLN A 149 -0.18 7.89 -11.17
N VAL A 150 0.23 7.82 -9.91
CA VAL A 150 -0.35 6.89 -8.92
C VAL A 150 -0.95 7.68 -7.77
N GLN A 151 -2.24 7.45 -7.53
CA GLN A 151 -2.98 8.01 -6.41
C GLN A 151 -3.26 6.92 -5.38
N VAL A 152 -2.98 7.21 -4.11
CA VAL A 152 -3.34 6.33 -3.00
C VAL A 152 -4.75 6.72 -2.57
N LEU A 153 -5.72 5.81 -2.73
CA LEU A 153 -7.13 6.14 -2.50
C LEU A 153 -7.43 6.41 -1.03
N GLU A 154 -6.80 5.66 -0.13
CA GLU A 154 -6.98 5.81 1.31
C GLU A 154 -6.22 7.04 1.87
N GLU A 155 -5.06 7.37 1.30
CA GLU A 155 -4.19 8.46 1.79
C GLU A 155 -3.65 9.34 0.65
N PRO A 156 -4.47 10.26 0.09
CA PRO A 156 -4.09 11.03 -1.10
C PRO A 156 -2.79 11.84 -0.99
N ARG A 157 -2.36 12.20 0.24
CA ARG A 157 -1.08 12.90 0.48
C ARG A 157 0.15 12.08 0.12
N LEU A 158 0.02 10.76 0.06
CA LEU A 158 1.09 9.83 -0.32
C LEU A 158 1.15 9.59 -1.84
N SER A 159 0.22 10.18 -2.60
CA SER A 159 0.14 10.06 -4.06
C SER A 159 1.34 10.69 -4.76
N SER A 160 1.69 10.16 -5.92
CA SER A 160 2.79 10.68 -6.72
C SER A 160 2.42 11.97 -7.47
N GLY A 161 3.46 12.71 -7.86
CA GLY A 161 3.38 13.62 -9.01
C GLY A 161 3.26 12.86 -10.33
N PHE A 162 3.39 13.58 -11.45
CA PHE A 162 3.41 12.99 -12.78
C PHE A 162 4.79 12.44 -13.13
N PHE A 163 4.83 11.21 -13.63
CA PHE A 163 5.99 10.60 -14.26
C PHE A 163 5.86 10.72 -15.78
N TYR A 164 6.69 11.54 -16.41
CA TYR A 164 6.60 11.81 -17.84
C TYR A 164 7.47 10.85 -18.67
N PHE A 165 6.89 10.35 -19.75
CA PHE A 165 7.55 9.50 -20.73
C PHE A 165 7.62 10.27 -22.05
N ARG A 166 8.83 10.40 -22.61
CA ARG A 166 9.06 11.20 -23.83
C ARG A 166 9.45 10.35 -25.04
N ARG A 167 9.59 9.04 -24.87
CA ARG A 167 10.12 8.10 -25.86
C ARG A 167 9.34 6.79 -25.83
N TYR A 168 9.46 6.01 -26.89
CA TYR A 168 9.01 4.63 -26.92
C TYR A 168 9.75 3.80 -25.88
N LEU A 169 9.03 2.89 -25.21
CA LEU A 169 9.63 2.05 -24.19
C LEU A 169 10.49 0.95 -24.84
N PRO A 170 11.71 0.72 -24.34
CA PRO A 170 12.46 -0.47 -24.71
C PRO A 170 11.69 -1.72 -24.24
N ARG A 171 11.67 -2.74 -25.11
CA ARG A 171 10.99 -4.00 -24.83
C ARG A 171 11.71 -4.79 -23.77
N ASP A 172 10.92 -5.49 -22.96
CA ASP A 172 11.36 -6.37 -21.89
C ASP A 172 12.26 -5.74 -20.81
N VAL A 173 12.34 -4.41 -20.79
CA VAL A 173 13.16 -3.63 -19.86
C VAL A 173 12.28 -2.70 -19.03
N TRP A 174 12.59 -2.58 -17.74
CA TRP A 174 11.96 -1.59 -16.87
C TRP A 174 12.46 -0.19 -17.24
N TYR A 175 11.53 0.69 -17.63
CA TYR A 175 11.80 2.07 -18.03
C TYR A 175 10.93 3.03 -17.23
N GLY A 176 11.51 4.12 -16.73
CA GLY A 176 10.80 5.02 -15.82
C GLY A 176 11.70 6.05 -15.17
N SER A 177 11.31 6.50 -13.97
CA SER A 177 12.03 7.52 -13.23
C SER A 177 12.01 7.23 -11.73
N ASP A 178 13.14 7.51 -11.08
CA ASP A 178 13.30 7.52 -9.63
C ASP A 178 13.64 8.95 -9.19
N LEU A 179 12.61 9.62 -8.65
CA LEU A 179 12.61 11.00 -8.21
C LEU A 179 12.64 11.11 -6.68
N CYS A 180 12.94 10.02 -5.97
CA CYS A 180 13.03 10.05 -4.51
C CYS A 180 14.18 10.94 -4.05
N ASP A 181 13.96 11.65 -2.95
CA ASP A 181 15.01 12.42 -2.31
C ASP A 181 16.15 11.49 -1.89
N LYS A 182 17.35 11.78 -2.41
CA LYS A 182 18.56 11.02 -2.09
C LYS A 182 19.38 11.84 -1.11
N GLU A 183 19.78 11.21 -0.01
CA GLU A 183 20.70 11.83 0.93
C GLU A 183 22.05 12.09 0.23
N VAL A 184 22.45 13.36 0.14
CA VAL A 184 23.75 13.74 -0.44
C VAL A 184 24.76 13.87 0.69
N THR A 185 25.81 13.06 0.65
CA THR A 185 26.93 13.13 1.59
C THR A 185 28.14 13.78 0.91
N PRO A 186 29.16 14.24 1.66
CA PRO A 186 30.42 14.72 1.08
C PRO A 186 31.12 13.68 0.17
N PHE A 187 30.77 12.39 0.31
CA PHE A 187 31.30 11.29 -0.49
C PHE A 187 30.43 10.94 -1.70
N GLY A 188 29.36 11.71 -1.94
CA GLY A 188 28.41 11.49 -3.04
C GLY A 188 27.01 11.15 -2.56
N VAL A 189 26.15 10.84 -3.53
CA VAL A 189 24.74 10.48 -3.30
C VAL A 189 24.67 9.10 -2.66
N LYS A 190 24.08 9.03 -1.46
CA LYS A 190 23.87 7.77 -0.73
C LYS A 190 22.70 7.02 -1.35
N HIS A 191 22.99 5.90 -1.99
CA HIS A 191 21.97 4.98 -2.47
C HIS A 191 21.65 3.95 -1.38
N THR A 192 20.45 4.02 -0.81
CA THR A 192 19.91 2.92 0.01
C THR A 192 19.51 1.77 -0.91
N ARG A 193 20.21 0.64 -0.81
CA ARG A 193 19.91 -0.54 -1.63
C ARG A 193 18.61 -1.17 -1.14
N LYS A 194 17.57 -1.15 -1.97
CA LYS A 194 16.36 -1.93 -1.74
C LYS A 194 16.61 -3.40 -2.04
N VAL A 195 16.35 -4.26 -1.06
CA VAL A 195 16.48 -5.72 -1.21
C VAL A 195 15.13 -6.26 -1.64
N PHE A 196 15.00 -6.63 -2.91
CA PHE A 196 13.79 -7.27 -3.41
C PHE A 196 13.79 -8.74 -2.98
N PRO A 197 12.78 -9.22 -2.23
CA PRO A 197 12.69 -10.63 -1.93
C PRO A 197 12.43 -11.40 -3.24
N ASN A 198 13.32 -12.34 -3.57
CA ASN A 198 13.05 -13.31 -4.61
C ASN A 198 11.88 -14.17 -4.13
N LYS A 199 10.71 -14.03 -4.77
CA LYS A 199 9.64 -15.02 -4.60
C LYS A 199 10.09 -16.27 -5.34
N SER A 200 10.68 -17.21 -4.60
CA SER A 200 10.93 -18.57 -5.07
C SER A 200 9.63 -19.13 -5.63
N SER A 201 9.69 -19.56 -6.88
CA SER A 201 8.66 -20.35 -7.55
C SER A 201 8.26 -21.52 -6.66
N GLU A 202 7.07 -21.47 -6.07
CA GLU A 202 6.35 -22.65 -5.61
C GLU A 202 5.96 -23.43 -6.86
N ILE A 203 6.80 -24.41 -7.20
CA ILE A 203 6.44 -25.53 -8.07
C ILE A 203 5.80 -26.56 -7.14
N LEU A 204 4.50 -26.75 -7.30
CA LEU A 204 3.80 -28.00 -6.98
C LEU A 204 2.90 -28.32 -8.17
#